data_AF-Q2US24-F1
#
_entry.id   AF-Q2US24-F1
#
_cell.length_a   1.000
_cell.length_b   1.000
_cell.length_c   1.000
_cell.angle_alpha   90.00
_cell.angle_beta   90.00
_cell.angle_gamma   90.00
#
_symmetry.space_group_name_H-M   'P 1'
#
loop_
_entity.id
_entity.type
_entity.pdbx_description
1 polymer ?
#
loop_
_entity_poly.entity_id
_entity_poly.type
_entity_poly.pdbx_seq_one_letter_code
_entity_poly.pdbx_strand_id
1 'polypeptide(L)'
;MHFLRGRCSNPECRYAHIRLIPGAPVCRDFANLGYCEKGANCDQRHVHECPDYANTGVCNKKRCRLPHVDRAGQIRKNTGANKVDATNDDDSDASSEDEDNDLSQQQDFIHF
;
A
#
# COMPACT_ATOMS: atom_id res chain seq x y z
N MET A 1 12.11 2.30 16.46
CA MET A 1 11.33 2.73 15.27
C MET A 1 10.24 3.73 15.67
N HIS A 2 10.47 5.04 15.53
CA HIS A 2 9.60 6.10 16.08
C HIS A 2 8.80 6.91 15.04
N PHE A 3 9.15 6.81 13.74
CA PHE A 3 8.53 7.56 12.64
C PHE A 3 7.09 7.11 12.31
N LEU A 4 6.88 5.80 12.15
CA LEU A 4 5.60 5.16 11.72
C LEU A 4 4.39 5.45 12.59
N ARG A 5 4.64 6.08 13.73
CA ARG A 5 3.75 6.13 14.87
C ARG A 5 3.41 7.59 15.22
N GLY A 6 3.99 8.57 14.51
CA GLY A 6 3.62 10.00 14.61
C GLY A 6 4.09 10.73 15.87
N ARG A 7 4.92 10.11 16.74
CA ARG A 7 5.52 10.77 17.92
C ARG A 7 7.01 11.02 17.76
N CYS A 8 7.47 11.26 16.54
CA CYS A 8 8.85 11.72 16.37
C CYS A 8 8.90 13.19 16.76
N SER A 9 9.60 13.49 17.85
CA SER A 9 9.79 14.84 18.39
C SER A 9 11.09 15.51 17.91
N ASN A 10 11.90 14.81 17.10
CA ASN A 10 13.15 15.36 16.58
C ASN A 10 12.88 16.38 15.45
N PRO A 11 13.26 17.65 15.58
CA PRO A 11 13.09 18.63 14.51
C PRO A 11 13.95 18.33 13.28
N GLU A 12 15.14 17.74 13.46
CA GLU A 12 16.07 17.32 12.40
C GLU A 12 15.81 15.86 11.98
N CYS A 13 14.54 15.50 11.78
CA CYS A 13 14.21 14.16 11.33
C CYS A 13 14.44 14.04 9.82
N ARG A 14 15.18 13.00 9.42
CA ARG A 14 15.42 12.65 8.01
C ARG A 14 14.14 12.29 7.25
N TYR A 15 13.05 11.97 7.97
CA TYR A 15 11.75 11.66 7.39
C TYR A 15 10.78 12.82 7.54
N ALA A 16 9.94 13.05 6.53
CA ALA A 16 9.00 14.16 6.51
C ALA A 16 7.95 14.03 7.63
N HIS A 17 7.94 14.99 8.56
CA HIS A 17 6.93 15.14 9.61
C HIS A 17 5.70 15.88 9.10
N ILE A 18 5.00 15.32 8.12
CA ILE A 18 3.80 15.95 7.57
C ILE A 18 2.65 15.69 8.54
N ARG A 19 2.23 16.73 9.27
CA ARG A 19 1.06 16.70 10.15
C ARG A 19 -0.18 16.97 9.31
N LEU A 20 -0.70 15.93 8.68
CA LEU A 20 -2.01 15.97 8.06
C LEU A 20 -3.08 15.72 9.12
N ILE A 21 -4.27 16.28 8.90
CA ILE A 21 -5.46 15.89 9.64
C ILE A 21 -5.69 14.40 9.36
N PRO A 22 -5.81 13.52 10.37
CA PRO A 22 -6.10 12.11 10.13
C PRO A 22 -7.48 12.00 9.46
N GLY A 23 -7.49 11.66 8.17
CA GLY A 23 -8.70 11.69 7.33
C GLY A 23 -8.72 12.80 6.28
N ALA A 24 -7.66 13.59 6.16
CA ALA A 24 -7.51 14.54 5.06
C ALA A 24 -7.59 13.82 3.69
N PRO A 25 -8.25 14.44 2.70
CA PRO A 25 -8.36 13.87 1.37
C PRO A 25 -6.99 13.77 0.69
N VAL A 26 -6.88 12.86 -0.27
CA VAL A 26 -5.76 12.77 -1.20
C VAL A 26 -5.76 13.98 -2.13
N CYS A 27 -4.58 14.58 -2.28
CA CYS A 27 -4.36 15.70 -3.17
C CYS A 27 -4.53 15.26 -4.63
N ARG A 28 -5.44 15.92 -5.35
CA ARG A 28 -5.72 15.62 -6.76
C ARG A 28 -4.53 15.93 -7.65
N ASP A 29 -3.87 17.06 -7.41
CA ASP A 29 -2.74 17.50 -8.23
C ASP A 29 -1.57 16.54 -8.07
N PHE A 30 -1.22 16.19 -6.83
CA PHE A 30 -0.16 15.22 -6.57
C PHE A 30 -0.48 13.84 -7.14
N ALA A 31 -1.73 13.36 -7.02
CA ALA A 31 -2.11 12.05 -7.52
C ALA A 31 -2.12 11.97 -9.07
N ASN A 32 -2.44 13.07 -9.75
CA ASN A 32 -2.53 13.10 -11.22
C ASN A 32 -1.23 13.54 -11.91
N LEU A 33 -0.56 14.55 -11.35
CA LEU A 33 0.62 15.20 -11.92
C LEU A 33 1.92 14.68 -11.30
N GLY A 34 1.85 14.04 -10.13
CA GLY A 34 3.03 13.63 -9.35
C GLY A 34 3.67 14.75 -8.53
N TYR A 35 3.14 15.98 -8.60
CA TYR A 35 3.59 17.12 -7.81
C TYR A 35 2.42 18.02 -7.41
N CYS A 36 2.61 18.80 -6.34
CA CYS A 36 1.66 19.81 -5.88
C CYS A 36 2.42 21.10 -5.63
N GLU A 37 1.90 22.23 -6.13
CA GLU A 37 2.52 23.55 -5.98
C GLU A 37 2.62 24.00 -4.52
N LYS A 38 1.68 23.55 -3.67
CA LYS A 38 1.69 23.84 -2.23
C LYS A 38 2.83 23.11 -1.50
N GLY A 39 3.36 22.04 -2.06
CA GLY A 39 4.46 21.26 -1.48
C GLY A 39 4.22 20.88 -0.02
N ALA A 40 5.14 21.26 0.87
CA ALA A 40 5.04 20.96 2.30
C ALA A 40 3.89 21.68 3.02
N ASN A 41 3.33 22.73 2.42
CA ASN A 41 2.21 23.50 2.99
C ASN A 41 0.84 22.96 2.53
N CYS A 42 0.80 21.84 1.82
CA CYS A 42 -0.45 21.22 1.40
C CYS A 42 -1.16 20.59 2.61
N ASP A 43 -2.45 20.89 2.75
CA ASP A 43 -3.37 20.34 3.74
C ASP A 43 -3.90 18.95 3.37
N GLN A 44 -3.58 18.49 2.15
CA GLN A 44 -4.02 17.22 1.58
C GLN A 44 -2.90 16.18 1.56
N ARG A 45 -3.28 14.91 1.48
CA ARG A 45 -2.32 13.80 1.46
C ARG A 45 -1.67 13.65 0.09
N HIS A 46 -0.35 13.79 0.04
CA HIS A 46 0.47 13.47 -1.14
C HIS A 46 0.76 11.98 -1.22
N VAL A 47 -0.17 11.24 -1.83
CA VAL A 47 -0.03 9.81 -2.15
C VAL A 47 -0.45 9.54 -3.58
N HIS A 48 0.15 8.53 -4.20
CA HIS A 48 -0.20 8.09 -5.54
C HIS A 48 -1.36 7.09 -5.49
N GLU A 49 -2.53 7.56 -5.07
CA GLU A 49 -3.79 6.79 -5.01
C GLU A 49 -4.87 7.52 -5.84
N CYS A 50 -5.90 6.82 -6.31
CA CYS A 50 -6.99 7.48 -7.02
C CYS A 50 -7.68 8.49 -6.07
N PRO A 51 -7.70 9.79 -6.38
CA PRO A 51 -8.26 10.79 -5.48
C PRO A 51 -9.77 10.66 -5.35
N ASP A 52 -10.46 10.24 -6.42
CA ASP A 52 -11.91 10.01 -6.36
C ASP A 52 -12.21 8.84 -5.42
N TYR A 53 -11.57 7.70 -5.62
CA TYR A 53 -11.75 6.53 -4.74
C TYR A 53 -11.32 6.79 -3.30
N ALA A 54 -10.17 7.43 -3.08
CA ALA A 54 -9.64 7.65 -1.73
C ALA A 54 -10.45 8.68 -0.93
N ASN A 55 -11.09 9.65 -1.61
CA ASN A 55 -11.84 10.71 -0.95
C ASN A 55 -13.33 10.38 -0.79
N THR A 56 -13.94 9.74 -1.78
CA THR A 56 -15.38 9.44 -1.78
C THR A 56 -15.71 7.96 -1.59
N GLY A 57 -14.72 7.07 -1.71
CA GLY A 57 -14.92 5.62 -1.71
C GLY A 57 -15.44 5.07 -3.05
N VAL A 58 -15.71 5.94 -4.04
CA VAL A 58 -16.31 5.53 -5.31
C VAL A 58 -15.53 6.16 -6.47
N CYS A 59 -15.09 5.31 -7.42
CA CYS A 59 -14.50 5.77 -8.68
C CYS A 59 -15.42 5.41 -9.84
N ASN A 60 -15.85 6.42 -10.61
CA ASN A 60 -16.72 6.21 -11.77
C ASN A 60 -15.98 5.70 -13.02
N LYS A 61 -14.64 5.59 -12.97
CA LYS A 61 -13.83 5.13 -14.09
C LYS A 61 -13.71 3.60 -14.05
N LYS A 62 -14.36 2.91 -15.00
CA LYS A 62 -14.31 1.44 -15.12
C LYS A 62 -12.89 0.88 -15.30
N ARG A 63 -11.97 1.67 -15.86
CA ARG A 63 -10.55 1.34 -16.06
C ARG A 63 -9.68 2.45 -15.47
N CYS A 64 -9.78 2.67 -14.17
CA CYS A 64 -8.91 3.62 -13.47
C CYS A 64 -7.46 3.11 -13.46
N ARG A 65 -6.51 3.97 -13.83
CA ARG A 65 -5.07 3.64 -13.85
C ARG A 65 -4.38 3.89 -12.51
N LEU A 66 -5.06 4.59 -11.59
CA LEU A 66 -4.54 4.89 -10.27
C LEU A 66 -4.96 3.79 -9.28
N PRO A 67 -4.12 3.44 -8.30
CA PRO A 67 -4.42 2.36 -7.38
C PRO A 67 -5.60 2.71 -6.47
N HIS A 68 -6.51 1.75 -6.33
CA HIS A 68 -7.65 1.81 -5.41
C HIS A 68 -7.28 1.04 -4.13
N VAL A 69 -7.09 1.75 -3.03
CA VAL A 69 -6.72 1.14 -1.74
C VAL A 69 -7.95 1.10 -0.83
N ASP A 70 -8.56 -0.09 -0.66
CA ASP A 70 -9.63 -0.29 0.31
C ASP A 70 -9.05 -0.50 1.72
N ARG A 71 -8.85 0.61 2.42
CA ARG A 71 -8.29 0.61 3.78
C ARG A 71 -9.30 0.12 4.83
N ALA A 72 -10.60 0.18 4.55
CA ALA A 72 -11.64 -0.31 5.45
C ALA A 72 -11.73 -1.85 5.41
N GLY A 73 -11.58 -2.45 4.23
CA GLY A 73 -11.51 -3.91 4.07
C GLY A 73 -10.31 -4.56 4.77
N GLN A 74 -9.16 -3.88 4.79
CA GLN A 74 -7.95 -4.41 5.44
C GLN A 74 -8.05 -4.44 6.97
N ILE A 75 -8.74 -3.48 7.61
CA ILE A 75 -8.93 -3.47 9.07
C ILE A 75 -9.77 -4.68 9.53
N ARG A 76 -10.78 -5.07 8.73
CA ARG A 76 -11.61 -6.26 9.02
C ARG A 76 -10.82 -7.55 8.91
N LYS A 77 -9.94 -7.68 7.90
CA LYS A 77 -9.06 -8.86 7.76
C LYS A 77 -8.04 -8.97 8.90
N ASN A 78 -7.51 -7.85 9.39
CA ASN A 78 -6.53 -7.84 10.47
C ASN A 78 -7.11 -8.12 11.87
N THR A 79 -8.43 -7.92 12.06
CA THR A 79 -9.13 -8.16 13.34
C THR A 79 -9.85 -9.53 13.35
N GLY A 80 -10.00 -10.18 12.20
CA GLY A 80 -10.72 -11.45 12.02
C GLY A 80 -9.86 -12.73 12.07
N ALA A 81 -8.60 -12.65 12.50
CA ALA A 81 -7.69 -13.81 12.57
C ALA A 81 -7.89 -14.70 13.83
N ASN A 82 -9.02 -14.57 14.54
CA ASN A 82 -9.46 -15.55 15.54
C ASN A 82 -10.71 -16.29 15.00
N LYS A 83 -10.45 -17.45 14.39
CA LYS A 83 -11.32 -18.61 14.07
C LYS A 83 -12.84 -18.44 14.21
N VAL A 84 -13.58 -18.75 13.16
CA VAL A 84 -14.39 -19.98 13.07
C VAL A 84 -14.58 -20.42 11.63
N ASP A 85 -14.46 -21.73 11.48
CA ASP A 85 -14.69 -22.60 10.34
C ASP A 85 -16.17 -22.59 9.92
N ALA A 86 -16.42 -22.48 8.61
CA ALA A 86 -17.69 -22.82 7.98
C ALA A 86 -17.39 -23.18 6.52
N THR A 87 -17.48 -24.48 6.26
CA THR A 87 -17.21 -25.20 5.03
C THR A 87 -18.25 -24.94 3.93
N ASN A 88 -17.87 -25.34 2.71
CA ASN A 88 -18.64 -25.67 1.49
C ASN A 88 -18.57 -24.60 0.39
N ASP A 89 -17.66 -24.75 -0.58
CA ASP A 89 -17.79 -25.47 -1.89
C ASP A 89 -18.30 -24.46 -2.95
N ASP A 90 -17.62 -24.10 -4.04
CA ASP A 90 -17.12 -24.85 -5.22
C ASP A 90 -16.49 -23.74 -6.13
N ASP A 91 -15.48 -23.88 -7.00
CA ASP A 91 -15.23 -24.95 -7.96
C ASP A 91 -13.87 -24.70 -8.70
N SER A 92 -13.19 -25.82 -9.00
CA SER A 92 -12.16 -26.14 -10.01
C SER A 92 -10.91 -25.24 -10.19
N ASP A 93 -9.70 -25.70 -9.81
CA ASP A 93 -8.88 -26.77 -10.42
C ASP A 93 -8.38 -26.44 -11.84
N ALA A 94 -7.10 -26.06 -11.90
CA ALA A 94 -6.25 -26.21 -13.06
C ALA A 94 -4.80 -26.34 -12.57
N SER A 95 -4.48 -27.49 -12.00
CA SER A 95 -3.09 -27.96 -12.02
C SER A 95 -2.68 -28.27 -13.47
N SER A 96 -1.58 -27.68 -13.91
CA SER A 96 -0.65 -28.37 -14.77
C SER A 96 0.74 -28.02 -14.29
N GLU A 97 1.32 -29.05 -13.69
CA GLU A 97 2.69 -29.16 -13.23
C GLU A 97 3.63 -29.05 -14.43
N ASP A 98 4.76 -28.38 -14.24
CA ASP A 98 6.01 -28.83 -14.83
C ASP A 98 7.09 -28.59 -13.77
N GLU A 99 7.59 -29.71 -13.25
CA GLU A 99 8.57 -29.83 -12.18
C GLU A 99 9.98 -29.41 -12.62
N ASP A 100 10.65 -28.71 -11.69
CA ASP A 100 12.03 -28.87 -11.25
C ASP A 100 13.21 -28.79 -12.23
N ASN A 101 14.10 -27.80 -11.98
CA ASN A 101 15.48 -28.17 -11.67
C ASN A 101 16.13 -27.18 -10.70
N ASP A 102 16.56 -27.76 -9.57
CA ASP A 102 17.23 -27.19 -8.41
C ASP A 102 18.75 -26.97 -8.68
N LEU A 103 19.42 -26.39 -7.68
CA LEU A 103 20.87 -26.31 -7.44
C LEU A 103 21.59 -25.05 -7.91
N SER A 104 21.43 -24.04 -7.06
CA SER A 104 22.53 -23.23 -6.57
C SER A 104 23.76 -24.07 -6.19
N GLN A 105 24.82 -24.01 -6.99
CA GLN A 105 26.19 -24.23 -6.53
C GLN A 105 27.14 -23.29 -7.28
N GLN A 106 27.55 -22.21 -6.63
CA GLN A 106 28.97 -22.00 -6.37
C GLN A 106 29.15 -20.84 -5.38
N GLN A 107 29.58 -21.20 -4.18
CA GLN A 107 30.22 -20.31 -3.22
C GLN A 107 31.59 -19.89 -3.74
N ASP A 108 32.01 -18.67 -3.42
CA ASP A 108 33.37 -18.18 -3.50
C ASP A 108 34.35 -19.07 -2.70
N PHE A 109 35.48 -19.53 -3.29
CA PHE A 109 36.84 -19.44 -2.70
C PHE A 109 38.00 -19.95 -3.63
N ILE A 110 38.80 -18.99 -4.11
CA ILE A 110 40.29 -18.86 -4.27
C ILE A 110 41.20 -19.96 -4.90
N HIS A 111 42.16 -19.45 -5.70
CA HIS A 111 43.57 -19.86 -5.98
C HIS A 111 43.80 -20.73 -7.23
N PHE A 112 44.67 -20.39 -8.20
CA PHE A 112 45.98 -19.72 -8.21
C PHE A 112 46.08 -18.55 -9.20
#